data_AF-A0A1Q5HD37-F1
#
_entry.id   AF-A0A1Q5HD37-F1
#
_cell.length_a   1.000
_cell.length_b   1.000
_cell.length_c   1.000
_cell.angle_alpha   90.00
_cell.angle_beta   90.00
_cell.angle_gamma   90.00
#
_symmetry.space_group_name_H-M   'P 1'
#
loop_
_entity.id
_entity.type
_entity.pdbx_description
1 polymer ?
#
loop_
_entity_poly.entity_id
_entity_poly.type
_entity_poly.pdbx_seq_one_letter_code
_entity_poly.pdbx_strand_id
1 'polypeptide(L)'
;MRGGQAGRRHIVRTAVIRRQLDQIAPGVHTVRTVPVWTDGTGTVRMSTAVVLLDALGLALRADLAARRAAHQLLAAAYPADWAQPYAYDVATGALVLDAPSLPEELH
;
A
#
# COMPACT_ATOMS: atom_id res chain seq x y z
N MET A 1 26.29 -15.51 9.98
CA MET A 1 25.16 -16.31 9.43
C MET A 1 23.78 -15.77 9.89
N ARG A 2 23.44 -14.48 9.67
CA ARG A 2 22.15 -13.87 10.08
C ARG A 2 21.16 -13.59 8.93
N GLY A 3 21.58 -13.75 7.67
CA GLY A 3 20.75 -13.43 6.49
C GLY A 3 19.62 -14.42 6.19
N GLY A 4 19.82 -15.73 6.45
CA GLY A 4 18.85 -16.76 6.08
C GLY A 4 17.51 -16.67 6.82
N GLN A 5 17.52 -16.29 8.10
CA GLN A 5 16.30 -16.18 8.90
C GLN A 5 15.49 -14.92 8.57
N ALA A 6 16.16 -13.82 8.26
CA ALA A 6 15.52 -12.60 7.79
C ALA A 6 14.85 -12.82 6.42
N GLY A 7 15.55 -13.47 5.49
CA GLY A 7 14.98 -13.83 4.18
C GLY A 7 13.77 -14.75 4.28
N ARG A 8 13.83 -15.79 5.13
CA ARG A 8 12.69 -16.70 5.34
C ARG A 8 11.48 -15.98 5.95
N ARG A 9 11.69 -15.08 6.91
CA ARG A 9 10.61 -14.26 7.49
C ARG A 9 9.97 -13.34 6.46
N HIS A 10 10.78 -12.73 5.58
CA HIS A 10 10.28 -11.90 4.49
C HIS A 10 9.38 -12.72 3.55
N ILE A 11 9.84 -13.87 3.07
CA ILE A 11 9.08 -14.75 2.16
C ILE A 11 7.72 -15.16 2.78
N VAL A 12 7.74 -15.60 4.05
CA VAL A 12 6.52 -16.02 4.75
C VAL A 12 5.54 -14.85 4.90
N ARG A 13 6.03 -13.67 5.31
CA ARG A 13 5.20 -12.48 5.43
C ARG A 13 4.56 -12.10 4.09
N THR A 14 5.36 -12.05 3.02
CA THR A 14 4.86 -11.73 1.67
C THR A 14 3.80 -12.72 1.21
N ALA A 15 4.01 -14.02 1.42
CA ALA A 15 3.03 -15.05 1.07
C ALA A 15 1.70 -14.90 1.84
N VAL A 16 1.76 -14.58 3.14
CA VAL A 16 0.56 -14.35 3.96
C VAL A 16 -0.19 -13.11 3.48
N ILE A 17 0.51 -11.99 3.28
CA ILE A 17 -0.10 -10.73 2.82
C ILE A 17 -0.73 -10.92 1.44
N ARG A 18 -0.01 -11.53 0.50
CA ARG A 18 -0.53 -11.83 -0.84
C ARG A 18 -1.84 -12.62 -0.77
N ARG A 19 -1.88 -13.69 0.04
CA ARG A 19 -3.09 -14.50 0.19
C ARG A 19 -4.26 -13.69 0.77
N GLN A 20 -4.00 -12.86 1.78
CA GLN A 20 -5.05 -12.04 2.40
C GLN A 20 -5.54 -10.94 1.45
N LEU A 21 -4.65 -10.33 0.67
CA LEU A 21 -5.03 -9.35 -0.35
C LEU A 21 -5.85 -9.98 -1.47
N ASP A 22 -5.52 -11.20 -1.90
CA ASP A 22 -6.32 -11.96 -2.87
C ASP A 22 -7.75 -12.25 -2.34
N GLN A 23 -7.89 -12.51 -1.04
CA GLN A 23 -9.21 -12.67 -0.40
C GLN A 23 -9.98 -11.34 -0.27
N ILE A 24 -9.28 -10.23 -0.03
CA ILE A 24 -9.87 -8.89 0.10
C ILE A 24 -10.33 -8.34 -1.26
N ALA A 25 -9.48 -8.51 -2.27
CA ALA A 25 -9.70 -7.99 -3.62
C ALA A 25 -9.00 -8.90 -4.63
N PRO A 26 -9.71 -9.91 -5.16
CA PRO A 26 -9.15 -10.81 -6.16
C PRO A 26 -8.58 -10.04 -7.35
N GLY A 27 -7.37 -10.41 -7.77
CA GLY A 27 -6.67 -9.77 -8.89
C GLY A 27 -5.87 -8.50 -8.53
N VAL A 28 -5.83 -8.10 -7.25
CA VAL A 28 -4.97 -6.99 -6.83
C VAL A 28 -3.49 -7.31 -7.04
N HIS A 29 -2.81 -6.39 -7.72
CA HIS A 29 -1.39 -6.47 -8.02
C HIS A 29 -0.59 -5.39 -7.29
N THR A 30 -1.18 -4.19 -7.15
CA THR A 30 -0.58 -3.07 -6.42
C THR A 30 -1.59 -2.44 -5.47
N VAL A 31 -1.16 -2.12 -4.25
CA VAL A 31 -1.95 -1.32 -3.30
C VAL A 31 -1.26 0.02 -3.15
N ARG A 32 -1.93 1.10 -3.58
CA ARG A 32 -1.45 2.48 -3.35
C ARG A 32 -2.18 3.10 -2.18
N THR A 33 -1.44 3.71 -1.26
CA THR A 33 -1.97 4.47 -0.12
C THR A 33 -1.58 5.91 -0.30
N VAL A 34 -2.55 6.83 -0.26
CA VAL A 34 -2.33 8.26 -0.49
C VAL A 34 -2.95 9.05 0.67
N PRO A 35 -2.19 9.89 1.38
CA PRO A 35 -2.74 10.78 2.39
C PRO A 35 -3.62 11.84 1.72
N VAL A 36 -4.82 12.06 2.25
CA VAL A 36 -5.77 13.07 1.81
C VAL A 36 -6.07 13.98 2.99
N TRP A 37 -5.72 15.26 2.82
CA TRP A 37 -6.02 16.32 3.77
C TRP A 37 -7.33 16.98 3.39
N THR A 38 -8.27 17.02 4.33
CA THR A 38 -9.57 17.67 4.15
C THR A 38 -9.77 18.70 5.24
N ASP A 39 -10.21 19.90 4.87
CA ASP A 39 -10.67 20.92 5.81
C ASP A 39 -12.16 21.20 5.56
N GLY A 40 -13.01 20.29 6.04
CA GLY A 40 -14.46 20.38 5.84
C GLY A 40 -15.21 21.13 6.94
N THR A 41 -14.56 21.38 8.08
CA THR A 41 -15.19 21.90 9.30
C THR A 41 -14.37 22.99 10.00
N GLY A 42 -13.34 23.54 9.34
CA GLY A 42 -12.37 24.46 9.96
C GLY A 42 -11.26 23.76 10.75
N THR A 43 -11.19 22.43 10.68
CA THR A 43 -10.13 21.61 11.28
C THR A 43 -9.56 20.71 10.19
N VAL A 44 -8.26 20.87 9.92
CA VAL A 44 -7.53 20.01 8.99
C VAL A 44 -7.51 18.57 9.52
N ARG A 45 -8.05 17.63 8.73
CA ARG A 45 -8.06 16.20 9.03
C ARG A 45 -7.32 15.42 7.95
N MET A 46 -6.46 14.51 8.38
CA MET A 46 -5.87 13.50 7.49
C MET A 46 -6.77 12.27 7.40
N SER A 47 -6.93 11.76 6.19
CA SER A 47 -7.43 10.41 5.92
C SER A 47 -6.51 9.72 4.91
N THR A 48 -6.58 8.40 4.78
CA THR A 48 -5.80 7.68 3.78
C THR A 48 -6.73 7.12 2.72
N ALA A 49 -6.58 7.59 1.48
CA ALA A 49 -7.19 6.98 0.31
C ALA A 49 -6.39 5.73 -0.08
N VAL A 50 -7.10 4.67 -0.48
CA VAL A 50 -6.50 3.40 -0.86
C VAL A 50 -6.99 3.03 -2.25
N VAL A 51 -6.07 2.78 -3.17
CA VAL A 51 -6.38 2.35 -4.53
C VAL A 51 -5.79 0.96 -4.72
N LEU A 52 -6.64 0.01 -5.10
CA LEU A 52 -6.25 -1.35 -5.44
C LEU A 52 -6.15 -1.41 -6.96
N LEU A 53 -4.98 -1.73 -7.49
CA LEU A 53 -4.71 -1.79 -8.92
C LEU A 53 -4.51 -3.23 -9.36
N ASP A 54 -5.01 -3.56 -10.55
CA ASP A 54 -4.68 -4.82 -11.22
C ASP A 54 -3.28 -4.78 -11.86
N ALA A 55 -2.91 -5.87 -12.54
CA ALA A 55 -1.61 -6.00 -13.20
C ALA A 55 -1.38 -5.01 -14.35
N LEU A 56 -2.44 -4.36 -14.85
CA LEU A 56 -2.38 -3.32 -15.88
C LEU A 56 -2.32 -1.91 -15.28
N GLY A 57 -2.32 -1.80 -13.95
CA GLY A 57 -2.37 -0.51 -13.25
C GLY A 57 -3.76 0.13 -13.24
N LEU A 58 -4.81 -0.63 -13.57
CA LEU A 58 -6.19 -0.14 -13.54
C LEU A 58 -6.82 -0.35 -12.17
N ALA A 59 -7.61 0.62 -11.73
CA ALA A 59 -8.29 0.54 -10.44
C ALA A 59 -9.34 -0.58 -10.43
N LEU A 60 -9.19 -1.50 -9.49
CA LEU A 60 -10.19 -2.52 -9.20
C LEU A 60 -11.42 -1.88 -8.56
N ARG A 61 -12.59 -2.41 -8.95
CA ARG A 61 -13.86 -2.07 -8.31
C ARG A 61 -13.94 -2.78 -6.95
N ALA A 62 -13.36 -2.16 -5.94
CA ALA A 62 -13.51 -2.54 -4.54
C ALA A 62 -14.55 -1.66 -3.85
N ASP A 63 -15.12 -2.12 -2.73
CA ASP A 63 -15.91 -1.27 -1.83
C ASP A 63 -15.00 -0.57 -0.80
N LEU A 64 -15.60 0.23 0.09
CA LEU A 64 -14.85 0.92 1.14
C LEU A 64 -14.26 -0.05 2.17
N ALA A 65 -14.95 -1.16 2.46
CA ALA A 65 -14.53 -2.14 3.46
C ALA A 65 -13.25 -2.87 3.01
N ALA A 66 -13.20 -3.31 1.74
CA ALA A 66 -12.03 -3.94 1.15
C ALA A 66 -10.82 -2.99 1.12
N ARG A 67 -11.02 -1.73 0.72
CA ARG A 67 -9.98 -0.69 0.75
C ARG A 67 -9.42 -0.49 2.17
N ARG A 68 -10.30 -0.39 3.17
CA ARG A 68 -9.92 -0.23 4.57
C ARG A 68 -9.17 -1.46 5.10
N ALA A 69 -9.64 -2.66 4.79
CA ALA A 69 -9.01 -3.91 5.19
C ALA A 69 -7.60 -4.04 4.60
N ALA A 70 -7.42 -3.70 3.32
CA ALA A 70 -6.10 -3.71 2.68
C ALA A 70 -5.13 -2.75 3.38
N HIS A 71 -5.55 -1.53 3.70
CA HIS A 71 -4.71 -0.59 4.43
C HIS A 71 -4.37 -1.06 5.84
N GLN A 72 -5.35 -1.60 6.59
CA GLN A 72 -5.11 -2.13 7.93
C GLN A 72 -4.13 -3.30 7.93
N LEU A 73 -4.23 -4.17 6.92
CA LEU A 73 -3.28 -5.26 6.72
C LEU A 73 -1.85 -4.74 6.51
N LEU A 74 -1.66 -3.77 5.62
CA LEU A 74 -0.33 -3.20 5.36
C LEU A 74 0.21 -2.43 6.57
N ALA A 75 -0.62 -1.63 7.24
CA ALA A 75 -0.24 -0.89 8.45
C ALA A 75 0.18 -1.80 9.61
N ALA A 76 -0.43 -2.98 9.74
CA ALA A 76 -0.01 -3.97 10.73
C ALA A 76 1.31 -4.67 10.36
N ALA A 77 1.60 -4.82 9.07
CA ALA A 77 2.76 -5.56 8.57
C ALA A 77 4.03 -4.71 8.39
N TYR A 78 3.89 -3.39 8.29
CA TYR A 78 4.97 -2.46 8.00
C TYR A 78 4.96 -1.24 8.94
N PRO A 79 6.07 -0.92 9.60
CA PRO A 79 6.23 0.32 10.33
C PRO A 79 6.60 1.45 9.34
N ALA A 80 5.60 2.03 8.67
CA ALA A 80 5.77 3.11 7.70
C ALA A 80 5.15 4.43 8.22
N ASP A 81 5.63 5.56 7.69
CA ASP A 81 5.01 6.86 7.94
C ASP A 81 3.80 7.04 7.01
N TRP A 82 2.63 6.58 7.43
CA TRP A 82 1.40 6.63 6.63
C TRP A 82 0.88 8.05 6.33
N ALA A 83 1.57 9.10 6.79
CA ALA A 83 1.37 10.47 6.29
C ALA A 83 2.03 10.72 4.93
N GLN A 84 2.75 9.74 4.38
CA GLN A 84 3.35 9.75 3.05
C GLN A 84 2.64 8.78 2.09
N PRO A 85 2.70 9.02 0.77
CA PRO A 85 2.19 8.08 -0.20
C PRO A 85 3.10 6.84 -0.32
N TYR A 86 2.51 5.65 -0.41
CA TYR A 86 3.24 4.40 -0.61
C TYR A 86 2.56 3.53 -1.67
N ALA A 87 3.38 2.73 -2.37
CA ALA A 87 2.94 1.67 -3.25
C ALA A 87 3.48 0.33 -2.72
N TYR A 88 2.56 -0.63 -2.55
CA TYR A 88 2.88 -2.00 -2.19
C TYR A 88 2.69 -2.91 -3.41
N ASP A 89 3.76 -3.61 -3.80
CA ASP A 89 3.75 -4.63 -4.84
C ASP A 89 3.44 -6.00 -4.23
N VAL A 90 2.33 -6.61 -4.68
CA VAL A 90 1.81 -7.87 -4.11
C VAL A 90 2.68 -9.07 -4.47
N ALA A 91 3.38 -9.02 -5.61
CA ALA A 91 4.20 -10.14 -6.08
C ALA A 91 5.52 -10.25 -5.31
N THR A 92 6.15 -9.11 -5.04
CA THR A 92 7.48 -9.00 -4.41
C THR A 92 7.39 -8.73 -2.91
N GLY A 93 6.28 -8.15 -2.43
CA GLY A 93 6.14 -7.70 -1.06
C GLY A 93 6.93 -6.41 -0.75
N ALA A 94 7.37 -5.69 -1.78
CA ALA A 94 8.02 -4.40 -1.65
C ALA A 94 7.00 -3.32 -1.28
N LEU A 95 7.32 -2.51 -0.26
CA LEU A 95 6.60 -1.28 0.08
C LEU A 95 7.55 -0.13 -0.20
N VAL A 96 7.22 0.70 -1.19
CA VAL A 96 8.07 1.81 -1.65
C VAL A 96 7.34 3.12 -1.50
N LEU A 97 8.08 4.18 -1.16
CA LEU A 97 7.55 5.53 -1.13
C LEU A 97 7.11 5.91 -2.55
N ASP A 98 5.85 6.32 -2.68
CA ASP A 98 5.21 6.69 -3.95
C ASP A 98 5.15 8.22 -4.06
N ALA A 99 6.28 8.86 -3.79
CA ALA A 99 6.43 10.29 -3.97
C ALA A 99 6.56 10.57 -5.47
N PRO A 100 5.88 11.61 -5.99
CA PRO A 100 6.11 12.05 -7.37
C PRO A 100 7.58 12.41 -7.51
N SER A 101 8.29 11.72 -8.41
CA SER A 101 9.60 12.18 -8.86
C SER A 101 9.36 13.45 -9.68
N LEU A 102 9.72 14.61 -9.15
CA LEU A 102 9.83 15.80 -9.97
C LEU A 102 10.79 15.48 -11.13
N PRO A 103 10.48 15.87 -12.39
CA PRO A 103 11.48 15.85 -13.44
C PRO A 103 12.67 16.69 -12.98
N GLU A 104 13.90 16.21 -13.20
CA GLU A 104 15.15 16.85 -12.76
C GLU A 104 15.42 18.25 -13.38
N GLU A 105 14.49 18.81 -14.16
CA GLU A 105 14.73 19.96 -15.04
C GLU A 105 13.69 21.07 -14.81
N LEU A 106 13.86 21.79 -13.69
CA LEU A 106 13.45 23.18 -13.56
C LEU A 106 14.55 23.92 -12.76
N HIS A 107 15.75 23.99 -13.33
CA HIS A 107 16.86 24.82 -12.87
C HIS A 107 17.31 25.76 -13.99
#